data_AF-A0A286C5J6-F1
#
_entry.id   AF-A0A286C5J6-F1
#
_cell.length_a   1.000
_cell.length_b   1.000
_cell.length_c   1.000
_cell.angle_alpha   90.00
_cell.angle_beta   90.00
_cell.angle_gamma   90.00
#
_symmetry.space_group_name_H-M   'P 1'
#
loop_
_entity.id
_entity.type
_entity.pdbx_description
1 polymer ?
#
loop_
_entity_poly.entity_id
_entity_poly.type
_entity_poly.pdbx_seq_one_letter_code
_entity_poly.pdbx_strand_id
1 'polypeptide(L)'
;MEKVLEVVEVDLAVLESFPPKLRILASGTVPTGGWTNPRLEPFIFIQPPPNGIYDFDFVADPPEGSATQVITPIKVAHLWENLPESAKGVRIHATQNSKTALLDESGHPDRQPTRFTFSDRENVKRVVFFPRGEGPRGKSESPAEPQLEYTGPEGHVIFRGEEITQQKTVLGSLVSVKLRTNMADEGFLDFALVLPPIRMGEEARHEFKTVGILSHAPSGFGGFPPGAQRSYEILDLAGIAEYIPIL
;
A
#
# COMPACT_ATOMS: atom_id res chain seq x y z
N MET A 1 -15.29 2.16 -33.66
CA MET A 1 -14.76 1.94 -32.30
C MET A 1 -14.00 0.65 -32.27
N GLU A 2 -12.87 0.64 -31.60
CA GLU A 2 -12.00 -0.52 -31.43
C GLU A 2 -11.41 -0.52 -30.01
N LYS A 3 -10.99 -1.70 -29.53
CA LYS A 3 -10.29 -1.80 -28.24
C LYS A 3 -8.95 -1.08 -28.34
N VAL A 4 -8.55 -0.44 -27.24
CA VAL A 4 -7.19 0.09 -27.10
C VAL A 4 -6.18 -1.06 -27.17
N LEU A 5 -4.91 -0.73 -27.41
CA LEU A 5 -3.85 -1.73 -27.58
C LEU A 5 -3.64 -2.53 -26.29
N GLU A 6 -3.37 -1.82 -25.20
CA GLU A 6 -3.15 -2.37 -23.86
C GLU A 6 -3.72 -1.44 -22.80
N VAL A 7 -4.09 -2.02 -21.66
CA VAL A 7 -4.37 -1.30 -20.42
C VAL A 7 -3.12 -1.31 -19.54
N VAL A 8 -2.70 -0.13 -19.09
CA VAL A 8 -1.51 0.08 -18.26
C VAL A 8 -1.93 0.16 -16.79
N GLU A 9 -2.96 0.95 -16.49
CA GLU A 9 -3.39 1.23 -15.12
C GLU A 9 -4.92 1.32 -15.02
N VAL A 10 -5.45 0.90 -13.87
CA VAL A 10 -6.87 0.98 -13.54
C VAL A 10 -6.98 1.36 -12.07
N ASP A 11 -7.61 2.51 -11.80
CA ASP A 11 -7.88 3.03 -10.48
C ASP A 11 -9.39 3.09 -10.24
N LEU A 12 -9.81 2.70 -9.04
CA LEU A 12 -11.22 2.66 -8.63
C LEU A 12 -11.44 3.57 -7.44
N ALA A 13 -12.47 4.41 -7.48
CA ALA A 13 -12.84 5.26 -6.34
C ALA A 13 -14.35 5.25 -6.15
N VAL A 14 -14.84 4.73 -5.02
CA VAL A 14 -16.24 4.87 -4.60
C VAL A 14 -16.46 6.32 -4.18
N LEU A 15 -17.52 6.91 -4.71
CA LEU A 15 -17.91 8.28 -4.43
C LEU A 15 -19.01 8.29 -3.37
N GLU A 16 -18.84 9.11 -2.34
CA GLU A 16 -19.83 9.35 -1.30
C GLU A 16 -21.11 9.95 -1.91
N SER A 17 -22.10 9.09 -2.16
CA SER A 17 -23.37 9.42 -2.80
C SER A 17 -24.43 8.40 -2.40
N PHE A 18 -25.71 8.77 -2.53
CA PHE A 18 -26.83 7.90 -2.22
C PHE A 18 -27.75 7.78 -3.46
N PRO A 19 -27.71 6.67 -4.20
CA PRO A 19 -26.87 5.46 -4.02
C PRO A 19 -25.38 5.68 -4.35
N PRO A 20 -24.46 4.82 -3.84
CA PRO A 20 -23.02 4.97 -4.04
C PRO A 20 -22.65 4.74 -5.51
N LYS A 21 -21.83 5.64 -6.05
CA LYS A 21 -21.30 5.56 -7.43
C LYS A 21 -19.85 5.12 -7.41
N LEU A 22 -19.42 4.42 -8.46
CA LEU A 22 -18.02 4.05 -8.65
C LEU A 22 -17.40 4.86 -9.79
N ARG A 23 -16.31 5.57 -9.51
CA ARG A 23 -15.44 6.17 -10.53
C ARG A 23 -14.35 5.17 -10.92
N ILE A 24 -14.27 4.85 -12.21
CA ILE A 24 -13.23 4.02 -12.81
C ILE A 24 -12.35 4.93 -13.65
N LEU A 25 -11.07 5.03 -13.33
CA LEU A 25 -10.06 5.68 -14.16
C LEU A 25 -9.20 4.59 -14.80
N ALA A 26 -9.09 4.58 -16.13
CA ALA A 26 -8.21 3.67 -16.82
C ALA A 26 -7.25 4.43 -17.72
N SER A 27 -5.99 3.99 -17.74
CA SER A 27 -4.97 4.44 -18.69
C SER A 27 -4.47 3.27 -19.51
N GLY A 28 -4.19 3.53 -20.78
CA GLY A 28 -3.76 2.53 -21.73
C GLY A 28 -2.98 3.17 -22.87
N THR A 29 -2.68 2.37 -23.89
CA THR A 29 -2.04 2.87 -25.11
C THR A 29 -2.83 2.47 -26.35
N VAL A 30 -2.67 3.23 -27.42
CA VAL A 30 -3.25 2.98 -28.74
C VAL A 30 -2.12 2.84 -29.78
N PRO A 31 -2.34 2.08 -30.87
CA PRO A 31 -1.26 1.76 -31.81
C PRO A 31 -0.75 2.98 -32.59
N THR A 32 -1.56 4.04 -32.71
CA THR A 32 -1.23 5.26 -33.46
C THR A 32 -1.72 6.51 -32.71
N GLY A 33 -1.26 7.69 -33.11
CA GLY A 33 -1.83 8.94 -32.63
C GLY A 33 -3.15 9.30 -33.34
N GLY A 34 -3.97 10.13 -32.70
CA GLY A 34 -5.23 10.63 -33.25
C GLY A 34 -6.48 9.83 -32.90
N TRP A 35 -6.37 8.83 -32.00
CA TRP A 35 -7.53 8.16 -31.42
C TRP A 35 -8.33 9.11 -30.53
N THR A 36 -9.66 8.99 -30.56
CA THR A 36 -10.58 9.90 -29.85
C THR A 36 -11.68 9.14 -29.11
N ASN A 37 -12.48 9.86 -28.31
CA ASN A 37 -13.64 9.33 -27.56
C ASN A 37 -13.36 8.04 -26.76
N PRO A 38 -12.32 8.02 -25.90
CA PRO A 38 -12.06 6.87 -25.06
C PRO A 38 -13.22 6.64 -24.09
N ARG A 39 -13.66 5.39 -23.99
CA ARG A 39 -14.79 4.99 -23.14
C ARG A 39 -14.62 3.55 -22.66
N LEU A 40 -15.25 3.25 -21.52
CA LEU A 40 -15.38 1.89 -21.00
C LEU A 40 -16.77 1.39 -21.32
N GLU A 41 -16.86 0.32 -22.10
CA GLU A 41 -18.11 -0.34 -22.44
C GLU A 41 -18.33 -1.53 -21.50
N PRO A 42 -19.39 -1.53 -20.67
CA PRO A 42 -19.65 -2.63 -19.76
C PRO A 42 -20.00 -3.91 -20.51
N PHE A 43 -19.45 -5.03 -20.09
CA PHE A 43 -19.90 -6.33 -20.57
C PHE A 43 -21.29 -6.63 -19.99
N ILE A 44 -22.27 -6.87 -20.86
CA ILE A 44 -23.65 -7.14 -20.44
C ILE A 44 -23.73 -8.59 -19.96
N PHE A 45 -23.85 -8.77 -18.64
CA PHE A 45 -24.13 -10.06 -18.04
C PHE A 45 -25.64 -10.27 -17.87
N ILE A 46 -26.12 -11.47 -18.22
CA ILE A 46 -27.52 -11.87 -17.96
C ILE A 46 -27.74 -12.09 -16.45
N GLN A 47 -26.70 -12.55 -15.73
CA GLN A 47 -26.69 -12.72 -14.28
C GLN A 47 -25.43 -12.07 -13.70
N PRO A 48 -25.49 -11.48 -12.50
CA PRO A 48 -24.31 -10.95 -11.84
C PRO A 48 -23.16 -11.96 -11.82
N PRO A 49 -21.91 -11.54 -12.12
CA PRO A 49 -20.77 -12.44 -12.18
C PRO A 49 -20.54 -13.08 -10.79
N PRO A 50 -20.43 -14.42 -10.68
CA PRO A 50 -20.31 -15.10 -9.38
C PRO A 50 -19.09 -14.69 -8.55
N ASN A 51 -18.03 -14.23 -9.21
CA ASN A 51 -16.82 -13.74 -8.57
C ASN A 51 -16.90 -12.26 -8.14
N GLY A 52 -18.00 -11.56 -8.48
CA GLY A 52 -18.20 -10.13 -8.20
C GLY A 52 -17.32 -9.20 -9.05
N ILE A 53 -16.59 -9.71 -10.04
CA ILE A 53 -15.72 -8.91 -10.92
C ILE A 53 -16.48 -8.61 -12.20
N TYR A 54 -16.72 -7.33 -12.48
CA TYR A 54 -17.42 -6.89 -13.67
C TYR A 54 -16.47 -6.51 -14.79
N ASP A 55 -16.67 -7.07 -15.97
CA ASP A 55 -15.82 -6.83 -17.12
C ASP A 55 -16.25 -5.57 -17.91
N PHE A 56 -15.26 -4.81 -18.38
CA PHE A 56 -15.42 -3.67 -19.27
C PHE A 56 -14.42 -3.75 -20.41
N ASP A 57 -14.83 -3.35 -21.61
CA ASP A 57 -13.94 -3.17 -22.75
C ASP A 57 -13.47 -1.71 -22.81
N PHE A 58 -12.15 -1.50 -22.82
CA PHE A 58 -11.57 -0.18 -23.04
C PHE A 58 -11.47 0.07 -24.54
N VAL A 59 -12.36 0.91 -25.05
CA VAL A 59 -12.46 1.24 -26.47
C VAL A 59 -12.24 2.72 -26.74
N ALA A 60 -11.85 3.02 -27.97
CA ALA A 60 -11.76 4.36 -28.50
C ALA A 60 -12.09 4.35 -30.00
N ASP A 61 -12.31 5.52 -30.57
CA ASP A 61 -12.54 5.67 -32.01
C ASP A 61 -11.19 5.90 -32.71
N PRO A 62 -10.82 5.04 -33.69
CA PRO A 62 -9.57 5.18 -34.42
C PRO A 62 -9.57 6.47 -35.26
N PRO A 63 -8.39 7.04 -35.54
CA PRO A 63 -8.28 8.24 -36.36
C PRO A 63 -8.83 8.01 -37.77
N GLU A 64 -9.55 9.01 -38.30
CA GLU A 64 -9.93 9.04 -39.71
C GLU A 64 -8.76 9.55 -40.57
N GLY A 65 -8.32 8.75 -41.52
CA GLY A 65 -7.24 9.11 -42.45
C GLY A 65 -5.84 8.83 -41.92
N SER A 66 -4.85 9.63 -42.35
CA SER A 66 -3.44 9.41 -42.01
C SER A 66 -3.18 9.65 -40.52
N ALA A 67 -2.66 8.63 -39.83
CA ALA A 67 -2.32 8.68 -38.41
C ALA A 67 -0.80 8.63 -38.18
N THR A 68 -0.34 9.26 -37.11
CA THR A 68 1.06 9.14 -36.68
C THR A 68 1.33 7.72 -36.19
N GLN A 69 2.37 7.08 -36.73
CA GLN A 69 2.74 5.70 -36.42
C GLN A 69 3.55 5.63 -35.12
N VAL A 70 2.96 6.11 -34.02
CA VAL A 70 3.58 6.18 -32.69
C VAL A 70 2.56 5.71 -31.65
N ILE A 71 2.98 4.77 -30.80
CA ILE A 71 2.18 4.30 -29.67
C ILE A 71 1.91 5.50 -28.75
N THR A 72 0.62 5.81 -28.55
CA THR A 72 0.19 7.02 -27.84
C THR A 72 -0.59 6.65 -26.59
N PRO A 73 -0.37 7.30 -25.44
CA PRO A 73 -1.16 7.07 -24.24
C PRO A 73 -2.57 7.62 -24.39
N ILE A 74 -3.55 6.90 -23.82
CA ILE A 74 -4.95 7.31 -23.78
C ILE A 74 -5.54 7.06 -22.39
N LYS A 75 -6.45 7.93 -21.96
CA LYS A 75 -7.06 7.89 -20.62
C LYS A 75 -8.57 8.03 -20.70
N VAL A 76 -9.27 7.38 -19.80
CA VAL A 76 -10.73 7.47 -19.66
C VAL A 76 -11.12 7.57 -18.20
N ALA A 77 -12.17 8.34 -17.93
CA ALA A 77 -12.91 8.32 -16.68
C ALA A 77 -14.33 7.85 -16.96
N HIS A 78 -14.76 6.79 -16.28
CA HIS A 78 -16.11 6.25 -16.36
C HIS A 78 -16.77 6.32 -14.98
N LEU A 79 -18.02 6.77 -14.95
CA LEU A 79 -18.82 6.82 -13.72
C LEU A 79 -19.91 5.75 -13.81
N TRP A 80 -19.80 4.74 -12.95
CA TRP A 80 -20.79 3.69 -12.82
C TRP A 80 -21.75 4.02 -11.68
N GLU A 81 -22.97 4.42 -12.03
CA GLU A 81 -23.92 5.00 -11.07
C GLU A 81 -24.63 3.99 -10.16
N ASN A 82 -24.87 2.79 -10.66
CA ASN A 82 -25.63 1.74 -9.97
C ASN A 82 -24.70 0.59 -9.62
N LEU A 83 -23.83 0.81 -8.62
CA LEU A 83 -22.89 -0.20 -8.15
C LEU A 83 -23.65 -1.32 -7.40
N PRO A 84 -23.62 -2.58 -7.89
CA PRO A 84 -24.26 -3.70 -7.20
C PRO A 84 -23.53 -4.01 -5.88
N GLU A 85 -24.27 -4.38 -4.82
CA GLU A 85 -23.67 -4.74 -3.52
C GLU A 85 -22.69 -5.93 -3.62
N SER A 86 -22.88 -6.81 -4.61
CA SER A 86 -22.01 -7.97 -4.85
C SER A 86 -20.72 -7.63 -5.63
N ALA A 87 -20.53 -6.37 -6.04
CA ALA A 87 -19.37 -5.95 -6.80
C ALA A 87 -18.12 -5.94 -5.92
N LYS A 88 -17.11 -6.71 -6.34
CA LYS A 88 -15.79 -6.84 -5.70
C LYS A 88 -14.68 -6.23 -6.52
N GLY A 89 -14.97 -5.71 -7.71
CA GLY A 89 -13.95 -5.20 -8.62
C GLY A 89 -14.43 -5.07 -10.06
N VAL A 90 -13.52 -4.57 -10.89
CA VAL A 90 -13.70 -4.52 -12.33
C VAL A 90 -12.50 -5.14 -13.04
N ARG A 91 -12.73 -5.68 -14.23
CA ARG A 91 -11.68 -6.13 -15.13
C ARG A 91 -11.79 -5.38 -16.44
N ILE A 92 -10.73 -4.68 -16.81
CA ILE A 92 -10.67 -3.90 -18.04
C ILE A 92 -9.95 -4.72 -19.10
N HIS A 93 -10.59 -4.96 -20.22
CA HIS A 93 -10.04 -5.68 -21.37
C HIS A 93 -9.57 -4.71 -22.44
N ALA A 94 -8.37 -4.97 -22.94
CA ALA A 94 -7.79 -4.35 -24.12
C ALA A 94 -7.50 -5.44 -25.17
N THR A 95 -6.85 -5.06 -26.28
CA THR A 95 -6.52 -6.00 -27.35
C THR A 95 -5.46 -7.02 -26.92
N GLN A 96 -4.42 -6.57 -26.21
CA GLN A 96 -3.26 -7.39 -25.86
C GLN A 96 -3.29 -7.94 -24.43
N ASN A 97 -4.04 -7.31 -23.53
CA ASN A 97 -4.09 -7.72 -22.13
C ASN A 97 -5.44 -7.40 -21.48
N SER A 98 -5.58 -7.82 -20.23
CA SER A 98 -6.62 -7.33 -19.34
C SER A 98 -6.02 -7.01 -17.97
N LYS A 99 -6.59 -6.04 -17.25
CA LYS A 99 -6.16 -5.69 -15.90
C LYS A 99 -7.36 -5.70 -14.96
N THR A 100 -7.21 -6.40 -13.83
CA THR A 100 -8.24 -6.48 -12.79
C THR A 100 -7.89 -5.50 -11.67
N ALA A 101 -8.85 -4.67 -11.28
CA ALA A 101 -8.78 -3.84 -10.09
C ALA A 101 -9.89 -4.29 -9.13
N LEU A 102 -9.52 -4.57 -7.88
CA LEU A 102 -10.46 -4.99 -6.86
C LEU A 102 -10.97 -3.77 -6.10
N LEU A 103 -12.27 -3.75 -5.84
CA LEU A 103 -12.83 -2.94 -4.77
C LEU A 103 -12.43 -3.64 -3.49
N ASP A 104 -11.62 -3.00 -2.67
CA ASP A 104 -11.62 -3.41 -1.26
C ASP A 104 -13.01 -3.09 -0.69
N GLU A 105 -13.35 -3.57 0.52
CA GLU A 105 -14.64 -3.25 1.14
C GLU A 105 -14.84 -1.72 1.40
N SER A 106 -13.92 -0.85 0.93
CA SER A 106 -14.03 0.61 0.91
C SER A 106 -13.89 1.28 -0.47
N GLY A 107 -13.66 0.54 -1.55
CA GLY A 107 -13.68 1.03 -2.92
C GLY A 107 -12.69 2.12 -3.33
N HIS A 108 -11.51 2.24 -2.70
CA HIS A 108 -10.46 3.18 -3.12
C HIS A 108 -9.27 2.47 -3.79
N PRO A 109 -8.48 3.13 -4.69
CA PRO A 109 -7.26 2.56 -5.20
C PRO A 109 -6.27 2.66 -4.03
N ASP A 110 -5.93 1.52 -3.44
CA ASP A 110 -5.23 1.44 -2.18
C ASP A 110 -3.82 2.06 -2.30
N ARG A 111 -3.70 3.37 -2.09
CA ARG A 111 -2.42 4.03 -1.77
C ARG A 111 -2.05 3.55 -0.37
N GLN A 112 -1.51 2.33 -0.30
CA GLN A 112 -0.95 1.84 0.95
C GLN A 112 0.28 2.68 1.29
N PRO A 113 0.44 3.14 2.54
CA PRO A 113 1.62 3.90 2.91
C PRO A 113 2.87 3.07 2.65
N THR A 114 3.83 3.65 1.94
CA THR A 114 5.13 3.03 1.67
C THR A 114 6.16 3.39 2.73
N ARG A 115 5.90 4.46 3.50
CA ARG A 115 6.74 4.90 4.61
C ARG A 115 5.89 5.28 5.81
N PHE A 116 6.38 4.91 7.00
CA PHE A 116 5.86 5.39 8.26
C PHE A 116 6.97 6.06 9.05
N THR A 117 6.71 7.25 9.58
CA THR A 117 7.60 7.94 10.52
C THR A 117 6.88 8.06 11.86
N PHE A 118 7.56 7.69 12.94
CA PHE A 118 7.05 7.80 14.30
C PHE A 118 8.00 8.63 15.14
N SER A 119 7.47 9.51 15.97
CA SER A 119 8.22 10.19 17.00
C SER A 119 7.47 10.19 18.33
N ASP A 120 8.22 10.14 19.43
CA ASP A 120 7.67 10.40 20.75
C ASP A 120 7.34 11.89 20.92
N ARG A 121 6.69 12.24 22.04
CA ARG A 121 6.26 13.62 22.32
C ARG A 121 7.42 14.62 22.40
N GLU A 122 8.59 14.16 22.82
CA GLU A 122 9.79 14.99 22.99
C GLU A 122 10.66 15.05 21.73
N ASN A 123 10.33 14.26 20.69
CA ASN A 123 11.13 14.03 19.49
C ASN A 123 12.54 13.48 19.79
N VAL A 124 12.69 12.75 20.88
CA VAL A 124 13.94 12.11 21.31
C VAL A 124 14.06 10.73 20.66
N LYS A 125 12.97 9.96 20.63
CA LYS A 125 12.90 8.66 19.95
C LYS A 125 12.19 8.79 18.61
N ARG A 126 12.81 8.27 17.56
CA ARG A 126 12.27 8.27 16.19
C ARG A 126 12.40 6.89 15.57
N VAL A 127 11.32 6.45 14.91
CA VAL A 127 11.29 5.22 14.14
C VAL A 127 10.85 5.52 12.71
N VAL A 128 11.58 5.00 11.72
CA VAL A 128 11.18 5.04 10.32
C VAL A 128 11.00 3.61 9.84
N PHE A 129 9.83 3.29 9.32
CA PHE A 129 9.49 1.94 8.90
C PHE A 129 9.02 1.91 7.45
N PHE A 130 9.62 1.03 6.66
CA PHE A 130 9.23 0.68 5.30
C PHE A 130 8.74 -0.77 5.31
N PRO A 131 7.42 -1.03 5.20
CA PRO A 131 6.87 -2.38 5.27
C PRO A 131 7.31 -3.27 4.10
N ARG A 132 7.71 -2.64 2.99
CA ARG A 132 8.37 -3.23 1.82
C ARG A 132 9.51 -2.29 1.45
N GLY A 133 10.70 -2.81 1.21
CA GLY A 133 11.89 -2.01 0.94
C GLY A 133 11.84 -1.23 -0.37
N GLU A 134 12.57 -0.13 -0.43
CA GLU A 134 12.87 0.55 -1.69
C GLU A 134 13.99 -0.23 -2.39
N GLY A 135 13.63 -1.25 -3.17
CA GLY A 135 14.60 -1.96 -3.98
C GLY A 135 15.20 -1.04 -5.06
N PRO A 136 16.52 -0.99 -5.27
CA PRO A 136 17.10 -0.31 -6.42
C PRO A 136 16.56 -0.95 -7.71
N ARG A 137 15.97 -0.15 -8.60
CA ARG A 137 15.64 -0.57 -9.97
C ARG A 137 16.94 -0.81 -10.74
N GLY A 138 17.39 -2.06 -10.72
CA GLY A 138 18.55 -2.50 -11.47
C GLY A 138 18.84 -3.97 -11.21
N LYS A 139 18.04 -4.86 -11.81
CA LYS A 139 18.26 -6.31 -11.84
C LYS A 139 18.31 -7.01 -10.47
N SER A 140 17.17 -7.17 -9.81
CA SER A 140 16.95 -8.39 -9.00
C SER A 140 15.45 -8.61 -8.78
N GLU A 141 15.02 -9.82 -9.06
CA GLU A 141 13.66 -10.35 -8.92
C GLU A 141 13.35 -10.71 -7.45
N SER A 142 13.90 -9.95 -6.49
CA SER A 142 13.70 -10.20 -5.05
C SER A 142 12.58 -9.32 -4.51
N PRO A 143 11.70 -9.86 -3.64
CA PRO A 143 10.73 -9.02 -2.93
C PRO A 143 11.44 -7.89 -2.20
N ALA A 144 10.88 -6.69 -2.32
CA ALA A 144 11.28 -5.52 -1.55
C ALA A 144 11.28 -5.82 -0.03
N GLU A 145 12.46 -6.09 0.54
CA GLU A 145 12.61 -6.49 1.95
C GLU A 145 12.27 -5.35 2.92
N PRO A 146 11.55 -5.60 4.02
CA PRO A 146 11.21 -4.55 4.98
C PRO A 146 12.47 -3.90 5.58
N GLN A 147 12.35 -2.62 5.94
CA GLN A 147 13.41 -1.87 6.62
C GLN A 147 12.83 -1.09 7.80
N LEU A 148 13.53 -1.10 8.93
CA LEU A 148 13.20 -0.31 10.11
C LEU A 148 14.45 0.40 10.61
N GLU A 149 14.36 1.71 10.79
CA GLU A 149 15.39 2.54 11.38
C GLU A 149 14.89 3.04 12.73
N TYR A 150 15.67 2.80 13.78
CA TYR A 150 15.42 3.31 15.12
C TYR A 150 16.52 4.30 15.48
N THR A 151 16.15 5.44 16.06
CA THR A 151 17.06 6.42 16.65
C THR A 151 16.53 6.83 18.02
N GLY A 152 17.38 6.75 19.04
CA GLY A 152 17.07 7.18 20.40
C GLY A 152 18.33 7.30 21.26
N PRO A 153 18.18 7.53 22.58
CA PRO A 153 19.30 7.60 23.52
C PRO A 153 20.15 6.33 23.56
N GLU A 154 19.57 5.18 23.21
CA GLU A 154 20.24 3.88 23.15
C GLU A 154 21.13 3.73 21.90
N GLY A 155 20.99 4.64 20.93
CA GLY A 155 21.75 4.68 19.70
C GLY A 155 20.89 4.70 18.44
N HIS A 156 21.57 4.49 17.32
CA HIS A 156 20.98 4.43 15.99
C HIS A 156 21.21 3.05 15.38
N VAL A 157 20.14 2.38 14.97
CA VAL A 157 20.19 1.01 14.43
C VAL A 157 19.25 0.89 13.24
N ILE A 158 19.69 0.20 12.20
CA ILE A 158 18.91 -0.12 11.01
C ILE A 158 18.76 -1.64 10.92
N PHE A 159 17.53 -2.11 10.80
CA PHE A 159 17.14 -3.50 10.64
C PHE A 159 16.63 -3.75 9.23
N ARG A 160 16.86 -4.95 8.70
CA ARG A 160 16.40 -5.35 7.36
C ARG A 160 15.88 -6.78 7.32
N GLY A 161 14.92 -7.02 6.44
CA GLY A 161 14.45 -8.38 6.12
C GLY A 161 14.06 -9.18 7.36
N GLU A 162 14.70 -10.33 7.55
CA GLU A 162 14.45 -11.28 8.64
C GLU A 162 14.76 -10.74 10.05
N GLU A 163 15.47 -9.62 10.18
CA GLU A 163 15.66 -8.96 11.48
C GLU A 163 14.38 -8.29 12.00
N ILE A 164 13.37 -8.14 11.13
CA ILE A 164 12.09 -7.50 11.41
C ILE A 164 10.99 -8.56 11.38
N THR A 165 10.32 -8.76 12.51
CA THR A 165 9.12 -9.58 12.56
C THR A 165 7.88 -8.72 12.34
N GLN A 166 7.00 -9.14 11.42
CA GLN A 166 5.70 -8.51 11.19
C GLN A 166 4.59 -9.53 11.45
N GLN A 167 3.78 -9.29 12.48
CA GLN A 167 2.67 -10.17 12.83
C GLN A 167 1.34 -9.45 12.62
N LYS A 168 0.41 -10.06 11.89
CA LYS A 168 -0.96 -9.52 11.77
C LYS A 168 -1.75 -9.78 13.05
N THR A 169 -2.46 -8.76 13.51
CA THR A 169 -3.29 -8.77 14.72
C THR A 169 -4.64 -8.09 14.46
N VAL A 170 -5.55 -8.15 15.43
CA VAL A 170 -6.84 -7.43 15.37
C VAL A 170 -6.68 -5.90 15.45
N LEU A 171 -5.55 -5.40 15.98
CA LEU A 171 -5.25 -3.97 16.11
C LEU A 171 -4.49 -3.41 14.90
N GLY A 172 -4.11 -4.26 13.94
CA GLY A 172 -3.21 -3.91 12.85
C GLY A 172 -2.03 -4.86 12.76
N SER A 173 -0.84 -4.36 12.42
CA SER A 173 0.39 -5.15 12.37
C SER A 173 1.27 -4.86 13.58
N LEU A 174 1.78 -5.89 14.24
CA LEU A 174 2.82 -5.77 15.27
C LEU A 174 4.18 -5.94 14.60
N VAL A 175 4.99 -4.88 14.60
CA VAL A 175 6.33 -4.85 14.01
C VAL A 175 7.35 -4.89 15.14
N SER A 176 8.24 -5.88 15.17
CA SER A 176 9.21 -6.02 16.26
C SER A 176 10.63 -6.31 15.79
N VAL A 177 11.60 -5.77 16.54
CA VAL A 177 13.05 -5.91 16.31
C VAL A 177 13.78 -6.10 17.64
N LYS A 178 14.96 -6.73 17.59
CA LYS A 178 15.84 -6.89 18.76
C LYS A 178 16.91 -5.80 18.76
N LEU A 179 16.73 -4.78 19.59
CA LEU A 179 17.74 -3.75 19.83
C LEU A 179 18.89 -4.37 20.65
N ARG A 180 20.04 -4.59 20.00
CA ARG A 180 21.26 -4.95 20.72
C ARG A 180 21.88 -3.68 21.28
N THR A 181 21.99 -3.59 22.60
CA THR A 181 22.79 -2.55 23.25
C THR A 181 24.27 -2.90 23.05
N ASN A 182 25.10 -1.92 22.68
CA ASN A 182 26.55 -2.11 22.55
C ASN A 182 27.27 -2.11 23.91
N MET A 183 26.53 -2.02 25.02
CA MET A 183 27.10 -2.04 26.37
C MET A 183 27.08 -3.48 26.89
N ALA A 184 28.27 -4.04 27.10
CA ALA A 184 28.53 -5.46 27.33
C ALA A 184 27.81 -6.11 28.53
N ASP A 185 27.11 -5.34 29.36
CA ASP A 185 26.42 -5.80 30.58
C ASP A 185 24.97 -5.29 30.72
N GLU A 186 24.36 -4.72 29.68
CA GLU A 186 22.95 -4.30 29.71
C GLU A 186 22.11 -5.26 28.85
N GLY A 187 21.00 -5.76 29.39
CA GLY A 187 20.27 -6.88 28.79
C GLY A 187 19.64 -6.58 27.44
N PHE A 188 18.97 -7.57 26.88
CA PHE A 188 18.32 -7.45 25.58
C PHE A 188 17.21 -6.40 25.65
N LEU A 189 17.26 -5.42 24.74
CA LEU A 189 16.20 -4.47 24.51
C LEU A 189 15.41 -4.95 23.28
N ASP A 190 14.13 -5.28 23.44
CA ASP A 190 13.27 -5.54 22.29
C ASP A 190 12.39 -4.31 22.06
N PHE A 191 12.17 -3.95 20.79
CA PHE A 191 11.19 -2.93 20.41
C PHE A 191 10.05 -3.58 19.65
N ALA A 192 8.82 -3.22 20.00
CA ALA A 192 7.62 -3.59 19.28
C ALA A 192 6.76 -2.35 19.01
N LEU A 193 6.24 -2.24 17.79
CA LEU A 193 5.42 -1.15 17.31
C LEU A 193 4.06 -1.71 16.90
N VAL A 194 2.99 -1.14 17.43
CA VAL A 194 1.64 -1.38 16.90
C VAL A 194 1.46 -0.46 15.70
N LEU A 195 1.23 -1.03 14.53
CA LEU A 195 0.93 -0.29 13.31
C LEU A 195 -0.55 -0.47 12.96
N PRO A 196 -1.41 0.51 13.26
CA PRO A 196 -2.84 0.42 12.96
C PRO A 196 -3.07 0.35 11.44
N PRO A 197 -4.19 -0.22 11.00
CA PRO A 197 -4.58 -0.13 9.60
C PRO A 197 -4.82 1.34 9.23
N ILE A 198 -4.01 1.88 8.33
CA ILE A 198 -4.17 3.25 7.80
C ILE A 198 -4.74 3.18 6.39
N ARG A 199 -5.83 3.90 6.15
CA ARG A 199 -6.41 4.12 4.83
C ARG A 199 -6.08 5.55 4.41
N MET A 200 -5.33 5.71 3.32
CA MET A 200 -4.79 7.02 2.91
C MET A 200 -5.79 7.88 2.12
N GLY A 201 -6.94 7.35 1.71
CA GLY A 201 -7.92 8.11 0.92
C GLY A 201 -7.28 8.78 -0.31
N GLU A 202 -7.56 10.06 -0.54
CA GLU A 202 -6.92 10.85 -1.60
C GLU A 202 -5.59 11.52 -1.16
N GLU A 203 -5.30 11.55 0.14
CA GLU A 203 -4.15 12.23 0.71
C GLU A 203 -2.86 11.38 0.57
N ALA A 204 -1.76 12.02 0.19
CA ALA A 204 -0.46 11.34 0.12
C ALA A 204 0.20 11.16 1.50
N ARG A 205 -0.34 11.81 2.54
CA ARG A 205 0.17 11.82 3.91
C ARG A 205 -0.98 11.82 4.90
N HIS A 206 -0.93 10.96 5.92
CA HIS A 206 -1.92 10.90 6.99
C HIS A 206 -1.25 10.83 8.36
N GLU A 207 -1.71 11.65 9.31
CA GLU A 207 -1.20 11.67 10.68
C GLU A 207 -2.08 10.81 11.60
N PHE A 208 -1.46 10.05 12.48
CA PHE A 208 -2.16 9.16 13.42
C PHE A 208 -1.40 9.03 14.74
N LYS A 209 -2.00 8.37 15.72
CA LYS A 209 -1.35 8.04 16.99
C LYS A 209 -1.26 6.54 17.15
N THR A 210 -0.17 6.08 17.74
CA THR A 210 0.01 4.68 18.08
C THR A 210 0.93 4.52 19.29
N VAL A 211 1.21 3.27 19.66
CA VAL A 211 2.11 2.92 20.75
C VAL A 211 3.30 2.10 20.27
N GLY A 212 4.47 2.42 20.82
CA GLY A 212 5.65 1.58 20.83
C GLY A 212 5.81 0.95 22.21
N ILE A 213 6.44 -0.21 22.28
CA ILE A 213 6.75 -0.93 23.51
C ILE A 213 8.24 -1.25 23.47
N LEU A 214 8.98 -0.75 24.44
CA LEU A 214 10.34 -1.18 24.71
C LEU A 214 10.28 -2.21 25.86
N SER A 215 10.97 -3.33 25.70
CA SER A 215 11.08 -4.33 26.78
C SER A 215 12.53 -4.53 27.19
N HIS A 216 12.79 -4.44 28.48
CA HIS A 216 14.13 -4.62 29.03
C HIS A 216 14.19 -6.01 29.66
N ALA A 217 15.07 -6.86 29.15
CA ALA A 217 15.45 -8.09 29.85
C ALA A 217 16.53 -7.76 30.89
N PRO A 218 16.48 -8.29 32.12
CA PRO A 218 17.59 -8.16 33.05
C PRO A 218 18.83 -8.87 32.48
N SER A 219 19.97 -8.18 32.45
CA SER A 219 21.29 -8.76 32.23
C SER A 219 21.84 -9.28 33.55
N GLY A 220 22.38 -10.49 33.56
CA GLY A 220 23.03 -11.05 34.73
C GLY A 220 23.88 -12.26 34.40
N PHE A 221 25.20 -12.13 34.62
CA PHE A 221 26.13 -13.25 34.66
C PHE A 221 25.87 -14.05 35.94
N GLY A 222 24.94 -15.02 35.89
CA GLY A 222 24.58 -15.81 37.07
C GLY A 222 23.14 -16.31 37.14
N GLY A 223 22.47 -16.56 36.00
CA GLY A 223 21.14 -17.19 35.98
C GLY A 223 19.99 -16.28 36.44
N PHE A 224 18.80 -16.50 35.89
CA PHE A 224 17.59 -15.80 36.29
C PHE A 224 17.19 -16.24 37.72
N PRO A 225 17.07 -15.33 38.70
CA PRO A 225 16.37 -15.68 39.93
C PRO A 225 14.90 -16.02 39.58
N PRO A 226 14.27 -17.00 40.27
CA PRO A 226 12.86 -17.29 40.08
C PRO A 226 12.04 -16.00 40.27
N GLY A 227 11.28 -15.59 39.25
CA GLY A 227 10.47 -14.38 39.28
C GLY A 227 11.09 -13.13 38.63
N ALA A 228 12.22 -13.23 37.90
CA ALA A 228 12.75 -12.12 37.12
C ALA A 228 11.71 -11.61 36.09
N GLN A 229 11.12 -10.45 36.37
CA GLN A 229 10.02 -9.87 35.61
C GLN A 229 10.60 -8.95 34.52
N ARG A 230 10.24 -9.21 33.25
CA ARG A 230 10.50 -8.26 32.16
C ARG A 230 9.83 -6.94 32.50
N SER A 231 10.56 -5.82 32.39
CA SER A 231 9.96 -4.49 32.46
C SER A 231 9.62 -4.00 31.05
N TYR A 232 8.54 -3.21 30.96
CA TYR A 232 8.05 -2.66 29.72
C TYR A 232 7.89 -1.15 29.87
N GLU A 233 8.37 -0.41 28.88
CA GLU A 233 8.12 1.02 28.71
C GLU A 233 7.19 1.22 27.52
N ILE A 234 6.12 2.00 27.72
CA ILE A 234 5.16 2.33 26.67
C ILE A 234 5.51 3.72 26.12
N LEU A 235 5.73 3.78 24.82
CA LEU A 235 5.98 5.01 24.09
C LEU A 235 4.69 5.46 23.38
N ASP A 236 4.18 6.63 23.73
CA ASP A 236 3.13 7.29 22.96
C ASP A 236 3.74 7.93 21.71
N LEU A 237 3.39 7.41 20.53
CA LEU A 237 4.00 7.81 19.27
C LEU A 237 3.01 8.60 18.40
N ALA A 238 3.45 9.75 17.91
CA ALA A 238 2.84 10.42 16.78
C ALA A 238 3.37 9.78 15.50
N GLY A 239 2.47 9.28 14.65
CA GLY A 239 2.77 8.61 13.40
C GLY A 239 2.41 9.46 12.19
N ILE A 240 3.22 9.40 11.15
CA ILE A 240 2.94 9.93 9.82
C ILE A 240 3.06 8.77 8.84
N ALA A 241 1.98 8.44 8.17
CA ALA A 241 1.93 7.51 7.06
C ALA A 241 2.05 8.29 5.75
N GLU A 242 2.93 7.86 4.85
CA GLU A 242 3.17 8.53 3.57
C GLU A 242 3.18 7.53 2.42
N TYR A 243 2.58 7.91 1.30
CA TYR A 243 2.75 7.23 0.02
C TYR A 243 3.79 7.98 -0.80
N ILE A 244 4.97 7.37 -0.96
CA ILE A 244 6.04 7.87 -1.83
C ILE A 244 5.96 7.08 -3.15
N PRO A 245 5.59 7.73 -4.28
CA PRO A 245 5.53 7.07 -5.58
C PRO A 245 6.93 6.64 -6.02
N ILE A 246 7.04 5.42 -6.54
CA ILE A 246 8.28 4.90 -7.12
C ILE A 246 8.45 5.57 -8.49
N LEU A 247 9.43 6.45 -8.63
CA LEU A 247 9.80 7.08 -9.91
C LEU A 247 10.52 6.09 -10.85
#